data_AF-A0A9D4HJZ1-F1
#
_entry.id   AF-A0A9D4HJZ1-F1
#
_cell.length_a   1.000
_cell.length_b   1.000
_cell.length_c   1.000
_cell.angle_alpha   90.00
_cell.angle_beta   90.00
_cell.angle_gamma   90.00
#
_symmetry.space_group_name_H-M   'P 1'
#
loop_
_entity.id
_entity.type
_entity.pdbx_description
1 polymer ?
#
loop_
_entity_poly.entity_id
_entity_poly.type
_entity_poly.pdbx_seq_one_letter_code
_entity_poly.pdbx_strand_id
1 'polypeptide(L)'
;MCKISPNSIGARWTDEVHFVSVNGSYSFNITRDLYVTSGDRIFVTSNLYKVRTLARDGTVLHTFIDPDLKYPHGIHVTDLGQVLVCDNWGGSDTIIQLDTEGKKKLATIATEHSIHNCGTIL
;
A
#
# COMPACT_ATOMS: atom_id res chain seq x y z
N MET A 1 24.32 -11.58 -18.42
CA MET A 1 25.17 -11.49 -17.21
C MET A 1 25.31 -10.02 -16.86
N CYS A 2 24.50 -9.51 -15.92
CA CYS A 2 24.54 -8.10 -15.53
C CYS A 2 25.04 -8.01 -14.08
N LYS A 3 26.14 -7.27 -13.86
CA LYS A 3 26.70 -6.97 -12.53
C LYS A 3 26.04 -5.70 -12.00
N ILE A 4 25.56 -5.73 -10.76
CA ILE A 4 25.04 -4.57 -10.03
C ILE A 4 26.09 -4.11 -9.01
N SER A 5 26.29 -2.80 -8.89
CA SER A 5 27.22 -2.16 -7.96
C SER A 5 26.76 -2.24 -6.50
N PRO A 6 27.66 -2.12 -5.51
CA PRO A 6 27.46 -2.62 -4.13
C PRO A 6 26.43 -1.87 -3.27
N ASN A 7 25.79 -0.82 -3.76
CA ASN A 7 24.98 0.09 -2.95
C ASN A 7 23.50 0.16 -3.36
N SER A 8 22.93 -0.94 -3.86
CA SER A 8 21.52 -1.00 -4.28
C SER A 8 20.75 -1.91 -3.34
N ILE A 9 19.67 -1.41 -2.72
CA ILE A 9 18.67 -2.22 -2.00
C ILE A 9 18.17 -3.29 -2.98
N GLY A 10 18.40 -4.55 -2.63
CA GLY A 10 18.25 -5.69 -3.53
C GLY A 10 16.78 -6.01 -3.85
N ALA A 11 16.23 -5.36 -4.87
CA ALA A 11 15.09 -5.92 -5.59
C ALA A 11 15.60 -7.13 -6.41
N ARG A 12 15.37 -8.35 -5.90
CA ARG A 12 15.64 -9.58 -6.65
C ARG A 12 14.47 -9.84 -7.58
N TRP A 13 14.53 -9.29 -8.79
CA TRP A 13 13.61 -9.64 -9.86
C TRP A 13 13.90 -11.08 -10.29
N THR A 14 12.96 -12.00 -10.06
CA THR A 14 13.01 -13.32 -10.69
C THR A 14 12.44 -13.18 -12.10
N ASP A 15 13.13 -13.75 -13.08
CA ASP A 15 12.81 -13.67 -14.50
C ASP A 15 11.46 -14.33 -14.81
N GLU A 16 10.36 -13.60 -14.64
CA GLU A 16 9.05 -13.84 -15.25
C GLU A 16 8.13 -12.65 -14.94
N VAL A 17 7.96 -11.76 -15.92
CA VAL A 17 7.00 -10.65 -15.84
C VAL A 17 5.63 -11.20 -16.26
N HIS A 18 4.77 -11.46 -15.28
CA HIS A 18 3.37 -11.81 -15.52
C HIS A 18 2.52 -10.54 -15.51
N PHE A 19 2.06 -10.10 -16.68
CA PHE A 19 1.10 -9.00 -16.78
C PHE A 19 -0.28 -9.50 -16.35
N VAL A 20 -0.72 -9.09 -15.16
CA VAL A 20 -2.09 -9.35 -14.69
C VAL A 20 -2.96 -8.13 -15.00
N SER A 21 -4.01 -8.35 -15.79
CA SER A 21 -5.04 -7.36 -16.10
C SER A 21 -6.08 -7.35 -14.98
N VAL A 22 -6.30 -6.20 -14.35
CA VAL A 22 -7.44 -6.02 -13.42
C VAL A 22 -8.73 -5.98 -14.25
N ASN A 23 -9.55 -7.03 -14.14
CA ASN A 23 -10.83 -7.11 -14.85
C ASN A 23 -11.94 -6.40 -14.05
N GLY A 24 -12.45 -5.30 -14.59
CA GLY A 24 -13.62 -4.59 -14.07
C GLY A 24 -13.56 -3.08 -14.27
N SER A 25 -14.71 -2.42 -14.34
CA SER A 25 -14.82 -0.95 -14.46
C SER A 25 -14.50 -0.27 -13.12
N TYR A 26 -13.29 -0.45 -12.60
CA TYR A 26 -12.81 0.21 -11.39
C TYR A 26 -11.95 1.40 -11.78
N SER A 27 -12.37 2.62 -11.42
CA SER A 27 -11.47 3.76 -11.53
C SER A 27 -10.38 3.63 -10.46
N PHE A 28 -9.15 3.43 -10.90
CA PHE A 28 -7.95 3.73 -10.10
C PHE A 28 -7.54 5.15 -10.49
N ASN A 29 -8.26 6.14 -9.98
CA ASN A 29 -7.87 7.53 -10.17
C ASN A 29 -6.55 7.75 -9.41
N ILE A 30 -5.43 7.61 -10.12
CA ILE A 30 -4.05 7.77 -9.63
C ILE A 30 -3.74 6.78 -8.49
N THR A 31 -3.30 5.59 -8.88
CA THR A 31 -2.63 4.65 -7.98
C THR A 31 -1.35 5.29 -7.45
N ARG A 32 -1.16 5.35 -6.13
CA ARG A 32 0.00 6.01 -5.51
C ARG A 32 1.06 5.02 -5.05
N ASP A 33 0.62 3.95 -4.39
CA ASP A 33 1.51 2.90 -3.91
C ASP A 33 0.81 1.54 -3.91
N LEU A 34 1.62 0.48 -3.92
CA LEU A 34 1.15 -0.89 -3.81
C LEU A 34 2.13 -1.75 -2.99
N TYR A 35 1.58 -2.68 -2.22
CA TYR A 35 2.35 -3.68 -1.49
C TYR A 35 1.80 -5.07 -1.76
N VAL A 36 2.69 -6.03 -2.06
CA VAL A 36 2.32 -7.44 -2.31
C VAL A 36 2.78 -8.28 -1.13
N THR A 37 1.87 -9.02 -0.51
CA THR A 37 2.21 -9.97 0.56
C THR A 37 2.53 -11.35 0.02
N SER A 38 3.23 -12.16 0.80
CA SER A 38 3.47 -13.59 0.51
C SER A 38 2.19 -14.44 0.51
N GLY A 39 1.08 -13.91 1.06
CA GLY A 39 -0.24 -14.54 1.07
C GLY A 39 -1.10 -14.20 -0.16
N ASP A 40 -0.49 -13.81 -1.27
CA ASP A 40 -1.15 -13.49 -2.55
C ASP A 40 -2.17 -12.34 -2.50
N ARG A 41 -2.01 -11.42 -1.54
CA ARG A 41 -2.81 -10.18 -1.48
C ARG A 41 -2.00 -9.00 -1.97
N ILE A 42 -2.68 -8.11 -2.68
CA ILE A 42 -2.12 -6.84 -3.14
C ILE A 42 -2.90 -5.72 -2.46
N PHE A 43 -2.20 -4.88 -1.69
CA PHE A 43 -2.77 -3.66 -1.13
C PHE A 43 -2.42 -2.50 -2.04
N VAL A 44 -3.41 -1.63 -2.31
CA VAL A 44 -3.26 -0.51 -3.23
C VAL A 44 -3.87 0.72 -2.61
N THR A 45 -3.14 1.82 -2.63
CA THR A 45 -3.67 3.15 -2.29
C THR A 45 -4.04 3.90 -3.56
N SER A 46 -5.16 4.61 -3.50
CA SER A 46 -5.54 5.56 -4.53
C SER A 46 -5.90 6.90 -3.90
N ASN A 47 -5.97 7.95 -4.71
CA ASN A 47 -6.62 9.18 -4.27
C ASN A 47 -8.04 8.88 -3.74
N LEU A 48 -8.53 9.75 -2.84
CA LEU A 48 -9.89 9.75 -2.30
C LEU A 48 -10.17 8.77 -1.15
N TYR A 49 -9.36 8.78 -0.07
CA TYR A 49 -9.77 8.12 1.18
C TYR A 49 -9.76 6.60 1.18
N LYS A 50 -9.12 5.93 0.21
CA LYS A 50 -9.29 4.48 0.03
C LYS A 50 -8.00 3.68 0.02
N VAL A 51 -8.12 2.47 0.57
CA VAL A 51 -7.20 1.36 0.41
C VAL A 51 -7.99 0.21 -0.20
N ARG A 52 -7.47 -0.38 -1.29
CA ARG A 52 -8.05 -1.57 -1.91
C ARG A 52 -7.18 -2.77 -1.59
N THR A 53 -7.84 -3.87 -1.24
CA THR A 53 -7.22 -5.19 -1.17
C THR A 53 -7.65 -5.98 -2.40
N LEU A 54 -6.69 -6.50 -3.15
CA LEU A 54 -6.91 -7.29 -4.34
C LEU A 54 -6.35 -8.70 -4.13
N ALA A 55 -6.96 -9.67 -4.81
CA ALA A 55 -6.34 -10.96 -5.05
C ALA A 55 -5.24 -10.82 -6.12
N ARG A 56 -4.36 -11.83 -6.22
CA ARG A 56 -3.26 -11.86 -7.18
C ARG A 56 -3.68 -11.81 -8.65
N ASP A 57 -4.92 -12.19 -8.96
CA ASP A 57 -5.53 -12.06 -10.28
C ASP A 57 -6.08 -10.65 -10.58
N GLY A 58 -5.91 -9.71 -9.64
CA GLY A 58 -6.42 -8.33 -9.75
C GLY A 58 -7.87 -8.16 -9.29
N THR A 59 -8.55 -9.21 -8.85
CA THR A 59 -9.93 -9.11 -8.33
C THR A 59 -9.95 -8.26 -7.06
N VAL A 60 -10.80 -7.23 -7.00
CA VAL A 60 -10.98 -6.42 -5.78
C VAL A 60 -11.72 -7.26 -4.73
N LEU A 61 -11.05 -7.56 -3.63
CA LEU A 61 -11.61 -8.26 -2.48
C LEU A 61 -12.31 -7.26 -1.55
N HIS A 62 -11.62 -6.17 -1.18
CA HIS A 62 -12.12 -5.18 -0.22
C HIS A 62 -11.75 -3.76 -0.64
N THR A 63 -12.57 -2.80 -0.22
CA THR A 63 -12.27 -1.37 -0.27
C THR A 63 -12.51 -0.80 1.12
N PHE A 64 -11.45 -0.43 1.80
CA PHE A 64 -11.50 0.30 3.05
C PHE A 64 -11.52 1.80 2.76
N ILE A 65 -12.36 2.55 3.47
CA ILE A 65 -12.52 4.00 3.32
C ILE A 65 -12.41 4.65 4.70
N ASP A 66 -11.55 5.64 4.85
CA ASP A 66 -11.38 6.39 6.09
C ASP A 66 -11.15 7.88 5.81
N PRO A 67 -11.94 8.79 6.42
CA PRO A 67 -11.78 10.24 6.22
C PRO A 67 -10.42 10.78 6.69
N ASP A 68 -9.72 10.07 7.57
CA ASP A 68 -8.37 10.40 8.00
C ASP A 68 -7.34 10.12 6.89
N LEU A 69 -7.70 9.50 5.77
CA LEU A 69 -6.83 9.25 4.61
C LEU A 69 -7.16 10.17 3.43
N LYS A 70 -7.04 11.48 3.56
CA LYS A 70 -7.21 12.42 2.44
C LYS A 70 -6.51 12.00 1.14
N TYR A 71 -5.24 11.62 1.19
CA TYR A 71 -4.43 11.23 0.03
C TYR A 71 -3.35 10.18 0.40
N PRO A 72 -3.77 8.94 0.71
CA PRO A 72 -2.84 7.92 1.16
C PRO A 72 -1.81 7.62 0.06
N HIS A 73 -0.54 7.55 0.43
CA HIS A 73 0.58 7.50 -0.54
C HIS A 73 1.66 6.49 -0.20
N GLY A 74 1.55 5.77 0.92
CA GLY A 74 2.49 4.71 1.28
C GLY A 74 1.79 3.58 2.01
N ILE A 75 2.22 2.35 1.71
CA ILE A 75 1.76 1.13 2.36
C ILE A 75 2.95 0.32 2.84
N HIS A 76 2.86 -0.22 4.05
CA HIS A 76 3.76 -1.25 4.53
C HIS A 76 2.96 -2.35 5.22
N VAL A 77 3.42 -3.60 5.16
CA VAL A 77 2.79 -4.73 5.86
C VAL A 77 3.78 -5.29 6.87
N THR A 78 3.41 -5.30 8.14
CA THR A 78 4.26 -5.80 9.23
C THR A 78 4.45 -7.32 9.13
N ASP A 79 5.41 -7.87 9.88
CA ASP A 79 5.63 -9.33 9.97
C ASP A 79 4.41 -10.09 10.51
N LEU A 80 3.52 -9.41 11.25
CA LEU A 80 2.26 -9.96 11.74
C LEU A 80 1.12 -9.85 10.71
N GLY A 81 1.41 -9.32 9.51
CA GLY A 81 0.47 -9.15 8.41
C GLY A 81 -0.39 -7.90 8.50
N GLN A 82 -0.20 -7.03 9.50
CA GLN A 82 -1.01 -5.82 9.67
C GLN A 82 -0.59 -4.77 8.64
N VAL A 83 -1.54 -3.99 8.14
CA VAL A 83 -1.28 -3.01 7.08
C VAL A 83 -1.13 -1.62 7.69
N LEU A 84 0.01 -0.98 7.49
CA LEU A 84 0.25 0.41 7.82
C LEU A 84 0.02 1.26 6.57
N VAL A 85 -0.77 2.31 6.71
CA VAL A 85 -1.08 3.24 5.61
C VAL A 85 -0.81 4.65 6.09
N CYS A 86 -0.03 5.39 5.30
CA CYS A 86 0.31 6.77 5.62
C CYS A 86 -0.35 7.76 4.68
N ASP A 87 -0.68 8.91 5.24
CA ASP A 87 -1.16 10.06 4.50
C ASP A 87 -0.57 11.34 5.10
N ASN A 88 0.06 12.15 4.24
CA ASN A 88 0.75 13.38 4.61
C ASN A 88 0.37 14.56 3.71
N TRP A 89 -0.67 14.38 2.88
CA TRP A 89 -1.07 15.41 1.93
C TRP A 89 -2.44 15.96 2.36
N GLY A 90 -2.64 17.26 2.18
CA GLY A 90 -3.88 17.91 2.57
C GLY A 90 -4.08 18.02 4.08
N GLY A 91 -2.99 17.91 4.86
CA GLY A 91 -2.96 18.08 6.32
C GLY A 91 -3.72 16.98 7.06
N SER A 92 -3.55 15.72 6.63
CA SER A 92 -4.00 14.57 7.42
C SER A 92 -2.89 14.04 8.33
N ASP A 93 -1.65 14.09 7.83
CA ASP A 93 -0.39 13.75 8.50
C ASP A 93 -0.51 12.60 9.51
N THR A 94 -1.08 11.50 9.04
CA THR A 94 -1.50 10.36 9.84
C THR A 94 -0.90 9.06 9.35
N ILE A 95 -0.72 8.13 10.29
CA ILE A 95 -0.46 6.73 10.01
C ILE A 95 -1.58 5.94 10.66
N ILE A 96 -2.31 5.17 9.87
CA ILE A 96 -3.32 4.24 10.38
C ILE A 96 -2.83 2.80 10.23
N GLN A 97 -3.28 1.96 11.15
CA GLN A 97 -3.08 0.53 11.10
C GLN A 97 -4.40 -0.16 10.78
N LEU A 98 -4.37 -1.06 9.79
CA LEU A 98 -5.49 -1.93 9.45
C LEU A 98 -5.21 -3.37 9.88
N ASP A 99 -6.28 -4.15 9.93
CA ASP A 99 -6.21 -5.60 10.08
C ASP A 99 -5.48 -6.26 8.91
N THR A 100 -5.20 -7.56 9.06
CA THR A 100 -4.41 -8.34 8.08
C THR A 100 -5.10 -8.51 6.73
N GLU A 101 -6.38 -8.15 6.63
CA GLU A 101 -7.14 -8.21 5.39
C GLU A 101 -7.33 -6.83 4.74
N GLY A 102 -6.86 -5.76 5.39
CA GLY A 102 -7.09 -4.37 4.99
C GLY A 102 -8.57 -3.98 5.06
N LYS A 103 -9.36 -4.59 5.94
CA LYS A 103 -10.82 -4.38 6.04
C LYS A 103 -11.21 -3.40 7.13
N LYS A 104 -10.43 -3.32 8.21
CA LYS A 104 -10.79 -2.55 9.40
C LYS A 104 -9.59 -1.81 9.93
N LYS A 105 -9.82 -0.56 10.34
CA LYS A 105 -8.86 0.20 11.16
C LYS A 105 -8.79 -0.40 12.55
N LEU A 106 -7.59 -0.73 12.96
CA LEU A 106 -7.24 -1.15 14.31
C LEU A 106 -6.90 0.07 15.18
N ALA A 107 -6.14 1.01 14.63
CA ALA A 107 -5.69 2.19 15.34
C ALA A 107 -5.27 3.31 14.39
N THR A 108 -5.28 4.55 14.90
CA THR A 108 -4.41 5.62 14.40
C THR A 108 -3.14 5.57 15.21
N ILE A 109 -2.01 5.32 14.56
CA ILE A 109 -0.71 5.08 15.19
C ILE A 109 0.01 6.40 15.46
N ALA A 110 -0.13 7.37 14.56
CA ALA A 110 0.47 8.68 14.70
C ALA A 110 -0.36 9.73 13.97
N THR A 111 -0.36 10.94 14.51
CA THR A 111 -0.84 12.17 13.85
C THR A 111 0.17 13.27 14.15
N GLU A 112 0.94 13.72 13.17
CA GLU A 112 1.93 14.76 13.38
C GLU A 112 2.22 15.47 12.07
N HIS A 113 2.21 16.81 12.07
CA HIS A 113 2.37 17.70 10.91
C HIS A 113 3.68 17.50 10.09
N SER A 114 4.53 16.54 10.43
CA SER A 114 5.86 16.29 9.86
C SER A 114 6.09 14.88 9.32
N ILE A 115 5.07 14.02 9.21
CA ILE A 115 5.22 12.67 8.64
C ILE A 115 5.37 12.77 7.12
N HIS A 116 6.53 13.21 6.62
CA HIS A 116 6.70 13.52 5.19
C HIS A 116 7.15 12.34 4.31
N ASN A 117 7.62 11.23 4.87
CA ASN A 117 8.11 10.09 4.08
C ASN A 117 7.99 8.77 4.86
N CYS A 118 7.00 7.94 4.54
CA CYS A 118 6.91 6.58 5.08
C CYS A 118 7.60 5.53 4.20
N GLY A 119 8.28 5.93 3.12
CA GLY A 119 9.04 5.02 2.24
C GLY A 119 10.26 4.34 2.89
N THR A 120 10.44 4.46 4.21
CA THR A 120 11.57 3.86 4.95
C THR A 120 11.21 3.47 6.38
N ILE A 121 9.93 3.28 6.68
CA ILE A 121 9.54 2.75 7.99
C ILE A 121 9.58 1.22 7.90
N LEU A 122 10.70 0.69 8.40
CA LEU A 122 11.06 -0.70 8.69
C LEU A 122 11.51 -1.58 7.51
#